data_AF-A0A956I2D7-F1
#
_entry.id   AF-A0A956I2D7-F1
#
_cell.length_a   1.000
_cell.length_b   1.000
_cell.length_c   1.000
_cell.angle_alpha   90.00
_cell.angle_beta   90.00
_cell.angle_gamma   90.00
#
_symmetry.space_group_name_H-M   'P 1'
#
loop_
_entity.id
_entity.type
_entity.pdbx_description
1 polymer ?
#
loop_
_entity_poly.entity_id
_entity_poly.type
_entity_poly.pdbx_seq_one_letter_code
_entity_poly.pdbx_strand_id
1 'polypeptide(L)'
;WELGAMLTWAPNDTLNAVHRGDELGAEQAALAAQIEQLERMVRLEVTQSTAQARAARRTLEAARVAEAAAQAAYDSRLAQVRAGESTTAELFAAEGQLNRTRLATLDAEVTLRIAATQVEYAHGRLGR
;
A
#
# COMPACT_ATOMS: atom_id res chain seq x y z
N TRP A 1 36.75 -69.10 2.47
CA TRP A 1 36.13 -67.78 2.26
C TRP A 1 36.77 -66.81 3.25
N GLU A 2 37.33 -65.69 2.81
CA GLU A 2 37.77 -64.63 3.72
C GLU A 2 36.79 -63.47 3.62
N LEU A 3 36.18 -63.12 4.75
CA LEU A 3 35.45 -61.87 4.93
C LEU A 3 36.43 -60.86 5.53
N GLY A 4 37.06 -60.05 4.67
CA GLY A 4 37.81 -58.88 5.11
C GLY A 4 36.86 -57.69 5.27
N ALA A 5 36.59 -57.28 6.51
CA ALA A 5 35.95 -56.00 6.79
C ALA A 5 37.02 -54.91 6.80
N MET A 6 37.02 -54.03 5.80
CA MET A 6 37.92 -52.88 5.75
C MET A 6 37.23 -51.70 6.42
N LEU A 7 37.70 -51.32 7.61
CA LEU A 7 37.24 -50.12 8.31
C LEU A 7 38.12 -48.94 7.86
N THR A 8 37.60 -48.12 6.96
CA THR A 8 38.28 -46.90 6.48
C THR A 8 37.91 -45.74 7.41
N TRP A 9 38.79 -45.40 8.36
CA TRP A 9 38.67 -44.18 9.15
C TRP A 9 39.79 -43.22 8.72
N ALA A 10 39.41 -42.11 8.07
CA ALA A 10 40.32 -41.06 7.68
C ALA A 10 40.14 -39.86 8.64
N PRO A 11 41.11 -39.56 9.52
CA PRO A 11 41.02 -38.43 10.44
C PRO A 11 40.69 -37.09 9.74
N ASN A 12 41.19 -36.90 8.50
CA ASN A 12 40.89 -35.73 7.66
C ASN A 12 39.43 -35.62 7.23
N ASP A 13 38.72 -36.74 7.05
CA ASP A 13 37.30 -36.72 6.68
C ASP A 13 36.43 -36.27 7.86
N THR A 14 36.86 -36.52 9.09
CA THR A 14 36.22 -36.00 10.31
C THR A 14 36.28 -34.48 10.39
N LEU A 15 37.43 -33.86 10.06
CA LEU A 15 37.56 -32.39 10.02
C LEU A 15 36.71 -31.78 8.90
N ASN A 16 36.71 -32.39 7.71
CA ASN A 16 35.87 -31.95 6.59
C ASN A 16 34.37 -32.11 6.88
N ALA A 17 33.97 -33.11 7.67
CA ALA A 17 32.59 -33.32 8.07
C ALA A 17 32.12 -32.27 9.10
N VAL A 18 32.98 -31.85 10.02
CA VAL A 18 32.68 -30.76 10.98
C VAL A 18 32.49 -29.43 10.24
N HIS A 19 33.40 -29.09 9.32
CA HIS A 19 33.28 -27.86 8.53
C HIS A 19 32.02 -27.81 7.66
N ARG A 20 31.60 -28.95 7.06
CA ARG A 20 30.33 -29.04 6.34
C ARG A 20 29.11 -28.89 7.27
N GLY A 21 29.20 -29.38 8.50
CA GLY A 21 28.17 -29.17 9.52
C GLY A 21 28.01 -27.70 9.91
N ASP A 22 29.14 -27.00 10.11
CA ASP A 22 29.16 -25.57 10.40
C ASP A 22 28.60 -24.74 9.24
N GLU A 23 28.92 -25.10 8.00
CA GLU A 23 28.41 -24.44 6.79
C GLU A 23 26.88 -24.60 6.65
N LEU A 24 26.35 -25.82 6.81
CA LEU A 24 24.91 -26.07 6.79
C LEU A 24 24.19 -25.35 7.94
N GLY A 25 24.81 -25.27 9.12
CA GLY A 25 24.28 -24.52 10.26
C GLY A 25 24.21 -23.01 9.97
N ALA A 26 25.25 -22.46 9.33
CA ALA A 26 25.29 -21.07 8.91
C ALA A 26 24.24 -20.77 7.83
N GLU A 27 24.07 -21.65 6.83
CA GLU A 27 23.02 -21.53 5.81
C GLU A 27 21.62 -21.56 6.41
N GLN A 28 21.37 -22.48 7.36
CA GLN A 28 20.10 -22.55 8.05
C GLN A 28 19.80 -21.27 8.84
N ALA A 29 20.79 -20.75 9.57
CA ALA A 29 20.65 -19.48 10.30
C ALA A 29 20.38 -18.30 9.35
N ALA A 30 21.06 -18.27 8.19
CA ALA A 30 20.84 -17.25 7.17
C ALA A 30 19.43 -17.33 6.56
N LEU A 31 18.91 -18.54 6.29
CA LEU A 31 17.54 -18.72 5.81
C LEU A 31 16.50 -18.31 6.85
N ALA A 32 16.70 -18.66 8.12
CA ALA A 32 15.82 -18.25 9.20
C ALA A 32 15.75 -16.72 9.33
N ALA A 33 16.91 -16.05 9.26
CA ALA A 33 16.97 -14.59 9.27
C ALA A 33 16.28 -13.95 8.05
N GLN A 34 16.40 -14.56 6.86
CA GLN A 34 15.70 -14.12 5.65
C GLN A 34 14.18 -14.26 5.80
N ILE A 35 13.68 -15.38 6.34
CA ILE A 35 12.25 -15.57 6.60
C ILE A 35 11.74 -14.49 7.56
N GLU A 36 12.43 -14.28 8.67
CA GLU A 36 12.05 -13.26 9.65
C GLU A 36 12.03 -11.85 9.03
N GLN A 37 12.99 -11.55 8.16
CA GLN A 37 13.01 -10.30 7.40
C GLN A 37 11.81 -10.18 6.46
N LEU A 38 11.47 -11.25 5.72
CA LEU A 38 10.29 -11.27 4.85
C LEU A 38 9.00 -11.04 5.64
N GLU A 39 8.84 -11.71 6.78
CA GLU A 39 7.67 -11.54 7.65
C GLU A 39 7.53 -10.09 8.13
N ARG A 40 8.63 -9.46 8.53
CA ARG A 40 8.65 -8.04 8.92
C ARG A 40 8.26 -7.13 7.76
N MET A 41 8.77 -7.38 6.56
CA MET A 41 8.43 -6.60 5.37
C MET A 41 6.95 -6.73 5.00
N VAL A 42 6.40 -7.95 5.00
CA VAL A 42 4.97 -8.19 4.74
C VAL A 42 4.10 -7.49 5.78
N ARG A 43 4.45 -7.59 7.07
CA ARG A 43 3.72 -6.90 8.14
C ARG A 43 3.72 -5.39 7.95
N LEU A 44 4.86 -4.83 7.55
CA LEU A 44 5.01 -3.41 7.27
C LEU A 44 4.12 -3.01 6.08
N GLU A 45 4.14 -3.77 4.98
CA GLU A 45 3.34 -3.53 3.78
C GLU A 45 1.83 -3.54 4.08
N VAL A 46 1.35 -4.53 4.83
CA VAL A 46 -0.06 -4.62 5.25
C VAL A 46 -0.45 -3.43 6.13
N THR A 47 0.42 -3.02 7.04
CA THR A 47 0.18 -1.88 7.93
C THR A 47 0.11 -0.57 7.13
N GLN A 48 1.05 -0.36 6.20
CA GLN A 48 1.12 0.84 5.36
C GLN A 48 -0.08 0.94 4.42
N SER A 49 -0.39 -0.12 3.67
CA SER A 49 -1.52 -0.15 2.74
C SER A 49 -2.85 0.11 3.46
N THR A 50 -3.06 -0.48 4.64
CA THR A 50 -4.26 -0.24 5.45
C THR A 50 -4.36 1.21 5.92
N ALA A 51 -3.24 1.80 6.36
CA ALA A 51 -3.19 3.20 6.76
C ALA A 51 -3.48 4.14 5.58
N GLN A 52 -2.90 3.87 4.41
CA GLN A 52 -3.13 4.62 3.18
C GLN A 52 -4.59 4.55 2.73
N ALA A 53 -5.22 3.36 2.76
CA ALA A 53 -6.63 3.21 2.43
C ALA A 53 -7.55 3.99 3.38
N ARG A 54 -7.24 4.01 4.68
CA ARG A 54 -7.97 4.84 5.66
C ARG A 54 -7.79 6.34 5.39
N ALA A 55 -6.58 6.77 5.07
CA ALA A 55 -6.31 8.16 4.73
C ALA A 55 -7.05 8.58 3.46
N ALA A 56 -6.97 7.79 2.39
CA ALA A 56 -7.68 8.04 1.13
C ALA A 56 -9.20 8.13 1.32
N ARG A 57 -9.78 7.29 2.19
CA ARG A 57 -11.21 7.37 2.52
C ARG A 57 -11.57 8.70 3.17
N ARG A 58 -10.79 9.16 4.14
CA ARG A 58 -11.00 10.47 4.78
C ARG A 58 -10.84 11.63 3.80
N THR A 59 -9.87 11.53 2.89
CA THR A 59 -9.69 12.52 1.82
C THR A 59 -10.91 12.58 0.92
N LEU A 60 -11.49 11.44 0.53
CA LEU A 60 -12.72 11.40 -0.25
C LEU A 60 -13.92 12.01 0.50
N GLU A 61 -14.07 11.68 1.77
CA GLU A 61 -15.12 12.28 2.62
C GLU A 61 -14.99 13.81 2.66
N ALA A 62 -13.78 14.33 2.87
CA ALA A 62 -13.51 15.77 2.86
C ALA A 62 -13.76 16.40 1.50
N ALA A 63 -13.35 15.75 0.40
CA ALA A 63 -13.57 16.23 -0.96
C ALA A 63 -15.06 16.36 -1.29
N ARG A 64 -15.87 15.36 -0.90
CA ARG A 64 -17.34 15.38 -1.07
C ARG A 64 -17.99 16.52 -0.29
N VAL A 65 -17.54 16.79 0.94
CA VAL A 65 -18.03 17.93 1.72
C VAL A 65 -17.68 19.26 1.04
N ALA A 66 -16.45 19.39 0.52
CA ALA A 66 -16.01 20.59 -0.20
C ALA A 66 -16.80 20.80 -1.50
N GLU A 67 -17.08 19.73 -2.25
CA GLU A 67 -17.92 19.77 -3.45
C GLU A 67 -19.34 20.22 -3.14
N ALA A 68 -19.96 19.66 -2.09
CA ALA A 68 -21.30 20.07 -1.66
C ALA A 68 -21.35 21.56 -1.26
N ALA A 69 -20.32 22.04 -0.55
CA ALA A 69 -20.20 23.46 -0.19
C ALA A 69 -20.00 24.35 -1.43
N ALA A 70 -19.18 23.93 -2.40
CA ALA A 70 -18.96 24.68 -3.64
C ALA A 70 -20.22 24.72 -4.51
N GLN A 71 -21.01 23.64 -4.53
CA GLN A 71 -22.30 23.59 -5.22
C GLN A 71 -23.29 24.59 -4.62
N ALA A 72 -23.44 24.57 -3.29
CA ALA A 72 -24.30 25.54 -2.60
C ALA A 72 -23.86 26.99 -2.82
N ALA A 73 -22.55 27.25 -2.88
CA ALA A 73 -22.01 28.57 -3.20
C ALA A 73 -22.35 28.99 -4.64
N TYR A 74 -22.20 28.10 -5.62
CA TYR A 74 -22.61 28.34 -7.00
C TYR A 74 -24.11 28.66 -7.11
N ASP A 75 -24.97 27.87 -6.48
CA ASP A 75 -26.41 28.05 -6.52
C ASP A 75 -26.83 29.40 -5.91
N SER A 76 -26.20 29.79 -4.80
CA SER A 76 -26.39 31.10 -4.17
C SER A 76 -25.98 32.24 -5.09
N ARG A 77 -24.81 32.14 -5.75
CA ARG A 77 -24.35 33.17 -6.70
C ARG A 77 -25.24 33.25 -7.93
N LEU A 78 -25.73 32.12 -8.44
CA LEU A 78 -26.67 32.10 -9.54
C LEU A 78 -27.97 32.84 -9.20
N ALA A 79 -28.49 32.65 -7.98
CA ALA A 79 -29.66 33.37 -7.50
C ALA A 79 -29.40 34.89 -7.41
N GLN A 80 -28.25 35.31 -6.86
CA GLN A 80 -27.88 36.73 -6.76
C GLN A 80 -27.72 37.38 -8.14
N VAL A 81 -27.08 36.71 -9.10
CA VAL A 81 -26.97 37.22 -10.48
C VAL A 81 -28.34 37.40 -11.13
N ARG A 82 -29.27 36.45 -10.92
CA ARG A 82 -30.64 36.57 -11.42
C ARG A 82 -31.42 37.71 -10.77
N ALA A 83 -31.14 38.02 -9.52
CA ALA A 83 -31.71 39.17 -8.81
C ALA A 83 -31.03 40.51 -9.18
N GLY A 84 -29.93 40.48 -9.94
CA GLY A 84 -29.14 41.68 -10.26
C GLY A 84 -28.24 42.14 -9.10
N GLU A 85 -28.05 41.31 -8.07
CA GLU A 85 -27.28 41.62 -6.86
C GLU A 85 -25.81 41.19 -6.93
N SER A 86 -25.43 40.44 -7.98
CA SER A 86 -24.06 39.95 -8.20
C SER A 86 -23.71 40.00 -9.68
N THR A 87 -22.41 39.91 -9.99
CA THR A 87 -21.90 39.96 -11.36
C THR A 87 -21.74 38.56 -11.94
N THR A 88 -21.82 38.46 -13.28
CA THR A 88 -21.53 37.20 -13.99
C THR A 88 -20.09 36.73 -13.76
N ALA A 89 -19.14 37.63 -13.52
CA ALA A 89 -17.76 37.29 -13.17
C ALA A 89 -17.68 36.51 -11.84
N GLU A 90 -18.45 36.91 -10.82
CA GLU A 90 -18.52 36.18 -9.55
C GLU A 90 -19.16 34.80 -9.72
N LEU A 91 -20.17 34.67 -10.58
CA LEU A 91 -20.77 33.38 -10.92
C LEU A 91 -19.77 32.45 -11.61
N PHE A 92 -19.00 32.94 -12.59
CA PHE A 92 -17.96 32.15 -13.25
C PHE A 92 -16.84 31.73 -12.29
N ALA A 93 -16.49 32.59 -11.33
CA ALA A 93 -15.52 32.23 -10.30
C ALA A 93 -16.05 31.09 -9.40
N ALA A 94 -17.34 31.14 -9.02
CA ALA A 94 -17.99 30.08 -8.26
C ALA A 94 -18.09 28.77 -9.06
N GLU A 95 -18.45 28.84 -10.35
CA GLU A 95 -18.47 27.69 -11.26
C GLU A 95 -17.07 27.06 -11.39
N GLY A 96 -16.03 27.89 -11.55
CA GLY A 96 -14.64 27.44 -11.58
C GLY A 96 -14.25 26.71 -10.30
N GLN A 97 -14.69 27.17 -9.13
CA GLN A 97 -14.46 26.50 -7.85
C GLN A 97 -15.21 25.17 -7.74
N LEU A 98 -16.47 25.13 -8.18
CA LEU A 98 -17.27 23.90 -8.23
C LEU A 98 -16.60 22.85 -9.13
N ASN A 99 -16.14 23.24 -10.31
CA ASN A 99 -15.44 22.33 -11.22
C ASN A 99 -14.11 21.81 -10.63
N ARG A 100 -13.34 22.67 -9.94
CA ARG A 100 -12.13 22.23 -9.22
C ARG A 100 -12.43 21.20 -8.13
N THR A 101 -13.46 21.43 -7.33
CA THR A 101 -13.84 20.50 -6.24
C THR A 101 -14.37 19.17 -6.78
N ARG A 102 -15.14 19.18 -7.89
CA ARG A 102 -15.55 17.95 -8.60
C ARG A 102 -14.37 17.12 -9.07
N LEU A 103 -13.35 17.75 -9.67
CA LEU A 103 -12.13 17.06 -10.08
C LEU A 103 -11.37 16.50 -8.88
N ALA A 104 -11.31 17.23 -7.76
CA ALA A 104 -10.70 16.74 -6.53
C ALA A 104 -11.45 15.54 -5.93
N THR A 105 -12.79 15.52 -5.98
CA THR A 105 -13.59 14.35 -5.59
C THR A 105 -13.25 13.14 -6.45
N LEU A 106 -13.21 13.30 -7.78
CA LEU A 106 -12.85 12.22 -8.70
C LEU A 106 -11.45 11.66 -8.42
N ASP A 107 -10.47 12.54 -8.23
CA ASP A 107 -9.10 12.15 -7.88
C ASP A 107 -9.03 11.38 -6.55
N ALA A 108 -9.79 11.83 -5.55
CA ALA A 108 -9.89 11.13 -4.26
C ALA A 108 -10.57 9.74 -4.39
N GLU A 109 -11.55 9.58 -5.28
CA GLU A 109 -12.16 8.28 -5.57
C GLU A 109 -11.19 7.32 -6.26
N VAL A 110 -10.42 7.80 -7.23
CA VAL A 110 -9.37 7.00 -7.89
C VAL A 110 -8.31 6.58 -6.86
N THR A 111 -7.85 7.53 -6.04
CA THR A 111 -6.87 7.26 -4.98
C THR A 111 -7.37 6.20 -3.99
N LEU A 112 -8.64 6.28 -3.57
CA LEU A 112 -9.24 5.26 -2.70
C LEU A 112 -9.30 3.89 -3.37
N ARG A 113 -9.64 3.81 -4.66
CA ARG A 113 -9.65 2.54 -5.41
C ARG A 113 -8.27 1.92 -5.50
N ILE A 114 -7.24 2.72 -5.80
CA ILE A 114 -5.85 2.25 -5.84
C ILE A 114 -5.43 1.71 -4.46
N ALA A 115 -5.70 2.47 -3.40
CA ALA A 115 -5.35 2.05 -2.04
C ALA A 115 -6.11 0.78 -1.61
N ALA A 116 -7.37 0.62 -2.01
CA ALA A 116 -8.12 -0.62 -1.77
C ALA A 116 -7.48 -1.82 -2.48
N THR A 117 -7.08 -1.67 -3.74
CA THR A 117 -6.35 -2.71 -4.49
C THR A 117 -5.02 -3.07 -3.82
N GLN A 118 -4.28 -2.08 -3.32
CA GLN A 118 -3.03 -2.32 -2.58
C GLN A 118 -3.26 -3.10 -1.28
N VAL A 119 -4.35 -2.83 -0.56
CA VAL A 119 -4.74 -3.62 0.61
C VAL A 119 -5.05 -5.07 0.21
N GLU A 120 -5.80 -5.31 -0.85
CA GLU A 120 -6.11 -6.67 -1.31
C GLU A 120 -4.85 -7.42 -1.79
N TYR A 121 -3.89 -6.72 -2.40
CA TYR A 121 -2.59 -7.26 -2.77
C TYR A 121 -1.77 -7.63 -1.55
N ALA A 122 -1.65 -6.73 -0.56
CA ALA A 122 -0.90 -6.97 0.66
C ALA A 122 -1.48 -8.14 1.48
N HIS A 123 -2.79 -8.40 1.40
CA HIS A 123 -3.44 -9.56 2.00
C HIS A 123 -3.34 -10.84 1.15
N GLY A 124 -2.68 -10.80 -0.01
CA GLY A 124 -2.49 -11.97 -0.88
C GLY A 124 -3.74 -12.44 -1.62
N ARG A 125 -4.74 -11.57 -1.82
CA ARG A 125 -6.00 -11.92 -2.52
C ARG A 125 -5.95 -11.68 -4.02
N LEU A 126 -5.08 -10.79 -4.49
CA LEU A 126 -4.88 -10.49 -5.92
C LEU A 126 -3.81 -11.36 -6.61
N GLY A 127 -3.11 -12.22 -5.87
CA GLY A 127 -1.99 -13.05 -6.36
C GLY A 127 -2.28 -14.54 -6.45
N ARG A 128 -3.54 -14.97 -6.40
CA ARG A 128 -3.97 -16.37 -6.58
C ARG A 128 -4.69 -16.55 -7.91
#